data_AF-A0A7V8Z1S3-F1
#
_entry.id   AF-A0A7V8Z1S3-F1
#
_cell.length_a   1.000
_cell.length_b   1.000
_cell.length_c   1.000
_cell.angle_alpha   90.00
_cell.angle_beta   90.00
_cell.angle_gamma   90.00
#
_symmetry.space_group_name_H-M   'P 1'
#
loop_
_entity.id
_entity.type
_entity.pdbx_description
1 polymer ?
#
loop_
_entity_poly.entity_id
_entity_poly.type
_entity_poly.pdbx_seq_one_letter_code
_entity_poly.pdbx_strand_id
1 'polypeptide(L)' 'INTMPGLTDASGFPKMWAGSGMDLPQVIDLLVKLAFERHDDIARNKTTLGG' A
#
# COMPACT_ATOMS: atom_id res chain seq x y z
N ILE A 1 16.26 -0.27 2.59
CA ILE A 1 14.88 -0.34 2.05
C ILE A 1 14.15 0.90 2.54
N ASN A 2 13.60 1.71 1.64
CA ASN A 2 12.82 2.89 2.03
C ASN A 2 11.34 2.49 2.14
N THR A 3 10.75 2.61 3.32
CA THR A 3 9.34 2.26 3.58
C THR A 3 8.38 3.43 3.36
N MET A 4 8.90 4.67 3.25
CA MET A 4 8.13 5.89 2.97
C MET A 4 8.82 6.69 1.86
N PRO A 5 8.73 6.25 0.60
CA PRO A 5 9.24 7.01 -0.53
C PRO A 5 8.44 8.30 -0.76
N GLY A 6 9.05 9.26 -1.44
CA GLY A 6 8.31 10.43 -1.93
C GLY A 6 7.16 10.01 -2.85
N LEU A 7 6.01 10.68 -2.71
CA LEU A 7 4.76 10.40 -3.41
C LEU A 7 4.31 11.60 -4.27
N THR A 8 5.27 12.25 -4.92
CA THR A 8 5.01 13.32 -5.90
C THR A 8 5.34 12.82 -7.31
N ASP A 9 4.81 13.45 -8.36
CA ASP A 9 5.07 13.05 -9.75
C ASP A 9 6.56 13.01 -10.12
N ALA A 10 7.37 13.84 -9.47
CA ALA A 10 8.82 13.86 -9.66
C ALA A 10 9.54 12.69 -8.97
N SER A 11 8.90 12.05 -7.99
CA SER A 11 9.49 11.00 -7.15
C SER A 11 9.70 9.68 -7.92
N GLY A 12 10.68 8.90 -7.49
CA GLY A 12 11.00 7.61 -8.12
C GLY A 12 9.87 6.58 -7.99
N PHE A 13 9.17 6.55 -6.85
CA PHE A 13 8.10 5.57 -6.61
C PHE A 13 6.95 5.70 -7.62
N PRO A 14 6.32 6.87 -7.83
CA PRO A 14 5.30 7.02 -8.88
C PRO A 14 5.81 6.73 -10.29
N LYS A 15 7.04 7.13 -10.63
CA LYS A 15 7.64 6.88 -11.95
C LYS A 15 7.83 5.39 -12.26
N MET A 16 8.21 4.59 -11.27
CA MET A 16 8.38 3.15 -11.45
C MET A 16 7.04 2.45 -11.75
N TRP A 17 5.97 2.83 -11.05
CA TRP A 17 4.62 2.31 -11.30
C TRP A 17 4.07 2.77 -12.66
N ALA A 18 4.32 4.02 -13.05
CA ALA A 18 3.98 4.47 -14.39
C ALA A 18 4.70 3.64 -15.48
N GLY A 19 5.96 3.26 -15.23
CA GLY A 19 6.72 2.37 -16.10
C GLY A 19 6.18 0.93 -16.19
N SER A 20 5.39 0.49 -15.21
CA SER A 20 4.66 -0.78 -15.25
C SER A 20 3.24 -0.65 -15.81
N GLY A 21 2.83 0.54 -16.27
CA GLY A 21 1.52 0.80 -16.88
C GLY A 21 0.43 1.13 -15.87
N MET A 22 0.77 1.49 -14.63
CA MET A 22 -0.19 1.90 -13.60
C MET A 22 0.01 3.38 -13.24
N ASP A 23 -1.05 4.18 -13.34
CA ASP A 23 -0.98 5.58 -12.96
C ASP A 23 -1.02 5.77 -11.44
N LEU A 24 -0.62 6.96 -10.97
CA LEU A 24 -0.55 7.25 -9.54
C LEU A 24 -1.91 7.11 -8.82
N PRO A 25 -3.05 7.56 -9.38
CA PRO A 25 -4.37 7.28 -8.80
C PRO A 25 -4.65 5.79 -8.57
N GLN A 26 -4.38 4.92 -9.56
CA GLN A 26 -4.55 3.48 -9.41
C GLN A 26 -3.65 2.89 -8.31
N VAL A 27 -2.41 3.38 -8.20
CA VAL A 27 -1.50 2.97 -7.12
C VAL A 27 -2.04 3.39 -5.76
N ILE A 28 -2.58 4.61 -5.63
CA ILE A 28 -3.16 5.09 -4.37
C ILE A 28 -4.34 4.21 -3.96
N ASP A 29 -5.24 3.89 -4.88
CA ASP A 29 -6.38 3.00 -4.61
C ASP A 29 -5.92 1.62 -4.14
N LEU A 30 -4.87 1.07 -4.77
CA LEU A 30 -4.27 -0.19 -4.35
C LEU A 30 -3.68 -0.11 -2.94
N LEU A 31 -2.94 0.96 -2.61
CA LEU A 31 -2.35 1.15 -1.28
C LEU A 31 -3.42 1.28 -0.19
N VAL A 32 -4.50 2.01 -0.47
CA VAL A 32 -5.63 2.14 0.46
C VAL A 32 -6.31 0.78 0.68
N LYS A 33 -6.56 0.03 -0.39
CA LYS A 33 -7.12 -1.32 -0.31
C LYS A 33 -6.24 -2.24 0.54
N LEU A 34 -4.93 -2.29 0.27
CA LEU A 34 -3.98 -3.10 1.03
C LEU A 34 -3.92 -2.69 2.50
N ALA A 35 -4.07 -1.40 2.82
CA ALA A 35 -4.11 -0.92 4.19
C ALA A 35 -5.31 -1.49 4.96
N PHE A 36 -6.50 -1.52 4.34
CA PHE A 36 -7.70 -2.12 4.94
C PHE A 36 -7.57 -3.64 5.08
N GLU A 37 -7.12 -4.35 4.03
CA GLU A 37 -6.89 -5.79 4.09
C GLU A 37 -5.94 -6.16 5.23
N ARG A 38 -4.83 -5.42 5.35
CA ARG A 38 -3.86 -5.59 6.45
C ARG A 38 -4.48 -5.31 7.81
N HIS A 39 -5.31 -4.28 7.93
CA HIS A 39 -5.98 -3.93 9.19
C HIS A 39 -6.92 -5.05 9.63
N ASP A 40 -7.74 -5.56 8.70
CA ASP A 40 -8.67 -6.65 8.96
C ASP A 40 -7.93 -7.95 9.33
N ASP A 41 -6.83 -8.27 8.65
CA ASP A 41 -5.99 -9.41 8.98
C ASP A 41 -5.45 -9.35 10.41
N ILE A 42 -5.03 -8.16 10.86
CA ILE A 42 -4.60 -7.94 12.25
C ILE A 42 -5.77 -8.15 13.20
N ALA A 43 -6.95 -7.62 12.88
CA ALA A 43 -8.13 -7.73 13.74
C ALA A 43 -8.56 -9.20 13.90
N ARG A 44 -8.55 -9.98 12.82
CA ARG A 44 -8.87 -11.41 12.85
C ARG A 44 -7.87 -12.19 13.71
N ASN A 45 -6.58 -11.96 13.54
CA ASN A 45 -5.53 -12.70 14.26
C ASN A 45 -5.41 -12.33 15.76
N LYS A 46 -5.89 -11.15 16.17
CA LYS A 46 -5.96 -10.77 17.60
C LYS A 46 -7.03 -11.54 18.38
N THR A 47 -8.03 -12.10 17.70
CA THR A 47 -9.13 -12.85 18.35
C THR A 47 -8.72 -14.29 18.68
N THR A 48 -7.69 -14.83 18.02
CA THR A 48 -7.27 -16.23 18.16
C THR A 48 -6.22 -16.48 19.27
N LEU A 49 -5.77 -15.45 19.98
CA LEU A 49 -4.75 -15.55 21.04
C LEU A 49 -5.31 -15.39 22.46
N GLY A 50 -6.62 -15.63 22.64
CA GLY A 50 -7.32 -15.52 23.92
C GLY A 50 -8.09 -16.79 24.32
N GLY A 51 -7.50 -17.96 24.11
CA GLY A 51 -8.02 -19.26 24.53
C GLY A 51 -6.95 -20.10 25.22
#